data_AF-A0A2K0UIA2-F1
#
_entry.id   AF-A0A2K0UIA2-F1
#
_cell.length_a   1.000
_cell.length_b   1.000
_cell.length_c   1.000
_cell.angle_alpha   90.00
_cell.angle_beta   90.00
_cell.angle_gamma   90.00
#
_symmetry.space_group_name_H-M   'P 1'
#
loop_
_entity.id
_entity.type
_entity.pdbx_description
1 polymer ?
#
loop_
_entity_poly.entity_id
_entity_poly.type
_entity_poly.pdbx_seq_one_letter_code
_entity_poly.pdbx_strand_id
1 'polypeptide(L)'
;MNIETNLPFTVPEPVQDELLPINDEDWDEGKIVPSEPLFTMSFSSLTSVGSFAKMCQAAHMLGKVMSHRASKRSLQDVGSLLPEAISLHSALSALHLSIKEYISGTTSSDFSISGIISLSLCCSAQLLLYNMYGCNEPLVLIEQSRIAMETEMQSVSLHGIKSISFDVMPAIARANIECPLITQCLYHVATECAWFVREDHEPQMYSALEDVVRELKSTGEKWRIAMEYLALLQQAGVLSLITVDTDASSTLTPSSG
;
A
#
# COMPACT_ATOMS: atom_id res chain seq x y z
N MET A 1 19.45 2.79 -3.28
CA MET A 1 19.61 2.35 -1.89
C MET A 1 18.20 2.24 -1.32
N ASN A 2 17.66 1.03 -1.19
CA ASN A 2 16.27 0.83 -0.78
C ASN A 2 16.21 1.08 0.73
N ILE A 3 15.56 2.16 1.20
CA ILE A 3 15.16 2.29 2.61
C ILE A 3 14.01 1.31 2.81
N GLU A 4 14.31 0.03 2.74
CA GLU A 4 13.41 -0.99 3.20
C GLU A 4 13.52 -0.95 4.71
N THR A 5 12.52 -0.32 5.30
CA THR A 5 12.25 -0.19 6.72
C THR A 5 12.40 -1.55 7.44
N ASN A 6 13.62 -1.90 7.81
CA ASN A 6 13.94 -2.96 8.78
C ASN A 6 13.67 -2.44 10.20
N LEU A 7 12.54 -1.77 10.41
CA LEU A 7 12.11 -1.34 11.72
C LEU A 7 11.25 -2.47 12.29
N PRO A 8 11.76 -3.27 13.25
CA PRO A 8 10.91 -4.25 13.92
C PRO A 8 9.74 -3.52 14.57
N PHE A 9 8.56 -4.13 14.56
CA PHE A 9 7.47 -3.64 15.39
C PHE A 9 7.93 -3.60 16.83
N THR A 10 7.87 -2.42 17.45
CA THR A 10 8.23 -2.22 18.86
C THR A 10 7.15 -2.71 19.82
N VAL A 11 6.04 -3.23 19.28
CA VAL A 11 4.86 -3.70 20.02
C VAL A 11 4.72 -5.21 19.81
N PRO A 12 4.46 -6.00 20.87
CA PRO A 12 4.17 -7.43 20.74
C PRO A 12 2.98 -7.68 19.81
N GLU A 13 2.94 -8.88 19.22
CA GLU A 13 1.77 -9.32 18.45
C GLU A 13 0.52 -9.35 19.36
N PRO A 14 -0.61 -8.77 18.93
CA PRO A 14 -1.86 -8.83 19.67
C PRO A 14 -2.32 -10.28 19.90
N VAL A 15 -3.11 -10.50 20.96
CA VAL A 15 -3.61 -11.85 21.30
C VAL A 15 -4.82 -12.22 20.46
N GLN A 16 -5.00 -13.51 20.10
CA GLN A 16 -6.07 -13.94 19.17
C GLN A 16 -7.49 -13.52 19.57
N ASP A 17 -7.75 -13.39 20.87
CA ASP A 17 -9.05 -12.99 21.42
C ASP A 17 -9.20 -11.47 21.60
N GLU A 18 -8.28 -10.67 21.06
CA GLU A 18 -8.34 -9.20 21.15
C GLU A 18 -9.47 -8.64 20.30
N LEU A 19 -10.28 -7.79 20.93
CA LEU A 19 -11.50 -7.25 20.35
C LEU A 19 -11.33 -5.77 20.00
N LEU A 20 -11.90 -5.38 18.88
CA LEU A 20 -11.99 -3.99 18.43
C LEU A 20 -13.41 -3.45 18.59
N PRO A 21 -13.56 -2.14 18.86
CA PRO A 21 -14.87 -1.51 18.83
C PRO A 21 -15.48 -1.61 17.42
N ILE A 22 -16.78 -1.91 17.33
CA ILE A 22 -17.47 -1.96 16.03
C ILE A 22 -17.73 -0.57 15.48
N ASN A 23 -18.21 0.36 16.30
CA ASN A 23 -18.56 1.71 15.88
C ASN A 23 -17.72 2.72 16.65
N ASP A 24 -17.00 3.58 15.92
CA ASP A 24 -16.17 4.65 16.48
C ASP A 24 -17.02 5.65 17.27
N GLU A 25 -18.20 6.04 16.78
CA GLU A 25 -19.07 7.02 17.45
C GLU A 25 -19.58 6.49 18.78
N ASP A 26 -20.10 5.26 18.79
CA ASP A 26 -20.62 4.67 20.01
C ASP A 26 -19.49 4.39 21.03
N TRP A 27 -18.30 4.07 20.53
CA TRP A 27 -17.11 3.92 21.36
C TRP A 27 -16.68 5.25 22.00
N ASP A 28 -16.63 6.34 21.23
CA ASP A 28 -16.27 7.67 21.70
C ASP A 28 -17.28 8.22 22.73
N GLU A 29 -18.55 7.84 22.59
CA GLU A 29 -19.61 8.16 23.54
C GLU A 29 -19.64 7.23 24.78
N GLY A 30 -18.76 6.21 24.82
CA GLY A 30 -18.69 5.24 25.91
C GLY A 30 -19.90 4.32 26.01
N LYS A 31 -20.63 4.11 24.91
CA LYS A 31 -21.77 3.19 24.85
C LYS A 31 -21.28 1.74 24.84
N ILE A 32 -22.10 0.87 25.43
CA ILE A 32 -21.87 -0.57 25.38
C ILE A 32 -22.38 -1.08 24.03
N VAL A 33 -21.45 -1.36 23.12
CA VAL A 33 -21.71 -1.91 21.78
C VAL A 33 -21.03 -3.26 21.60
N PRO A 34 -21.47 -4.10 20.64
CA PRO A 34 -20.78 -5.34 20.33
C PRO A 34 -19.35 -5.03 19.84
N SER A 35 -18.46 -6.02 19.97
CA SER A 35 -17.07 -5.92 19.55
C SER A 35 -16.76 -6.98 18.50
N GLU A 36 -15.82 -6.69 17.61
CA GLU A 36 -15.38 -7.63 16.56
C GLU A 36 -13.95 -8.10 16.84
N PRO A 37 -13.61 -9.37 16.54
CA PRO A 37 -12.24 -9.82 16.65
C PRO A 37 -11.30 -9.01 15.76
N LEU A 38 -10.14 -8.61 16.31
CA LEU A 38 -9.04 -8.09 15.52
C LEU A 38 -8.61 -9.12 14.46
N PHE A 39 -8.58 -10.39 14.87
CA PHE A 39 -8.30 -11.55 14.04
C PHE A 39 -9.58 -11.99 13.32
N THR A 40 -9.96 -11.29 12.25
CA THR A 40 -11.01 -11.78 11.38
C THR A 40 -10.44 -12.39 10.09
N MET A 41 -10.85 -13.61 9.80
CA MET A 41 -10.61 -14.24 8.49
C MET A 41 -11.69 -13.85 7.46
N SER A 42 -12.74 -13.15 7.89
CA SER A 42 -13.87 -12.73 7.07
C SER A 42 -14.29 -11.32 7.45
N PHE A 43 -13.90 -10.35 6.62
CA PHE A 43 -14.42 -8.99 6.71
C PHE A 43 -15.86 -9.00 6.15
N SER A 44 -16.80 -9.55 6.90
CA SER A 44 -18.21 -9.61 6.50
C SER A 44 -18.84 -8.22 6.54
N SER A 45 -19.70 -7.90 5.58
CA SER A 45 -20.39 -6.62 5.43
C SER A 45 -21.59 -6.45 6.37
N LEU A 46 -21.87 -7.40 7.28
CA LEU A 46 -23.04 -7.34 8.16
C LEU A 46 -22.87 -6.38 9.35
N THR A 47 -21.64 -6.12 9.78
CA THR A 47 -21.32 -5.18 10.86
C THR A 47 -20.49 -4.03 10.29
N SER A 48 -20.96 -2.79 10.44
CA SER A 48 -20.24 -1.60 9.96
C SER A 48 -19.07 -1.30 10.89
N VAL A 49 -17.98 -2.03 10.73
CA VAL A 49 -16.72 -1.80 11.46
C VAL A 49 -16.22 -0.38 11.14
N GLY A 50 -15.96 0.41 12.18
CA GLY A 50 -15.52 1.79 12.12
C GLY A 50 -14.11 1.97 11.57
N SER A 51 -13.73 3.22 11.34
CA SER A 51 -12.44 3.59 10.76
C SER A 51 -11.27 3.25 11.67
N PHE A 52 -11.43 3.37 13.00
CA PHE A 52 -10.41 3.00 13.96
C PHE A 52 -10.06 1.51 13.88
N ALA A 53 -11.08 0.66 13.93
CA ALA A 53 -10.92 -0.78 13.85
C ALA A 53 -10.29 -1.22 12.52
N LYS A 54 -10.69 -0.59 11.39
CA LYS A 54 -10.06 -0.82 10.08
C LYS A 54 -8.59 -0.41 10.05
N MET A 55 -8.22 0.69 10.70
CA MET A 55 -6.82 1.10 10.83
C MET A 55 -6.01 0.08 11.64
N CYS A 56 -6.54 -0.41 12.76
CA CYS A 56 -5.91 -1.45 13.57
C CYS A 56 -5.71 -2.74 12.77
N GLN A 57 -6.73 -3.18 12.02
CA GLN A 57 -6.65 -4.34 11.14
C GLN A 57 -5.55 -4.16 10.07
N ALA A 58 -5.47 -2.98 9.43
CA ALA A 58 -4.44 -2.69 8.43
C ALA A 58 -3.03 -2.69 9.04
N ALA A 59 -2.86 -2.09 10.22
CA ALA A 59 -1.58 -2.07 10.93
C ALA A 59 -1.14 -3.47 11.37
N HIS A 60 -2.06 -4.30 11.89
CA HIS A 60 -1.79 -5.69 12.24
C HIS A 60 -1.38 -6.52 11.02
N MET A 61 -2.12 -6.39 9.90
CA MET A 61 -1.77 -7.09 8.66
C MET A 61 -0.41 -6.67 8.11
N LEU A 62 -0.03 -5.39 8.23
CA LEU A 62 1.33 -4.92 7.91
C LEU A 62 2.38 -5.63 8.79
N GLY A 63 2.12 -5.79 10.09
CA GLY A 63 2.93 -6.60 11.01
C GLY A 63 3.14 -8.03 10.52
N LYS A 64 2.06 -8.71 10.15
CA LYS A 64 2.13 -10.07 9.62
C LYS A 64 2.96 -10.16 8.33
N VAL A 65 2.81 -9.23 7.41
CA VAL A 65 3.62 -9.21 6.17
C VAL A 65 5.09 -8.95 6.47
N MET A 66 5.41 -8.07 7.43
CA MET A 66 6.80 -7.82 7.85
C MET A 66 7.43 -9.06 8.51
N SER A 67 6.69 -9.78 9.35
CA SER A 67 7.12 -11.05 9.93
C SER A 67 7.34 -12.12 8.86
N HIS A 68 6.39 -12.27 7.93
CA HIS A 68 6.51 -13.17 6.80
C HIS A 68 7.75 -12.87 5.93
N ARG A 69 8.03 -11.58 5.70
CA ARG A 69 9.24 -11.12 5.00
C ARG A 69 10.53 -11.52 5.73
N ALA A 70 10.55 -11.42 7.05
CA ALA A 70 11.69 -11.87 7.86
C ALA A 70 11.89 -13.39 7.79
N SER A 71 10.79 -14.16 7.83
CA SER A 71 10.81 -15.62 7.62
C SER A 71 11.35 -16.00 6.24
N LYS A 72 10.88 -15.32 5.18
CA LYS A 72 11.36 -15.53 3.80
C LYS A 72 12.85 -15.27 3.67
N ARG A 73 13.37 -14.20 4.30
CA ARG A 73 14.81 -13.85 4.28
C ARG A 73 15.68 -14.83 5.06
N SER A 74 15.18 -15.35 6.17
CA SER A 74 15.91 -16.33 6.99
C SER A 74 15.84 -17.75 6.44
N LEU A 75 15.07 -17.97 5.35
CA LEU A 75 14.75 -19.30 4.79
C LEU A 75 14.15 -20.24 5.83
N GLN A 76 13.48 -19.68 6.84
CA GLN A 76 12.78 -20.46 7.83
C GLN A 76 11.48 -20.99 7.21
N ASP A 77 11.28 -22.30 7.30
CA ASP A 77 10.07 -23.01 6.86
C ASP A 77 9.65 -22.72 5.40
N VAL A 78 10.59 -22.90 4.46
CA VAL A 78 10.40 -22.63 3.02
C VAL A 78 9.13 -23.30 2.44
N GLY A 79 8.71 -24.44 2.99
CA GLY A 79 7.52 -25.16 2.55
C GLY A 79 6.20 -24.46 2.85
N SER A 80 6.12 -23.63 3.89
CA SER A 80 4.89 -22.93 4.28
C SER A 80 4.78 -21.50 3.75
N LEU A 81 5.89 -20.91 3.24
CA LEU A 81 5.93 -19.52 2.78
C LEU A 81 4.91 -19.19 1.68
N LEU A 82 4.78 -20.04 0.66
CA LEU A 82 3.84 -19.78 -0.43
C LEU A 82 2.37 -19.90 0.00
N PRO A 83 1.95 -20.97 0.70
CA PRO A 83 0.62 -21.03 1.31
C PRO A 83 0.32 -19.84 2.22
N GLU A 84 1.28 -19.41 3.04
CA GLU A 84 1.14 -18.24 3.90
C GLU A 84 0.95 -16.95 3.09
N ALA A 85 1.76 -16.74 2.05
CA ALA A 85 1.65 -15.56 1.18
C ALA A 85 0.29 -15.47 0.47
N ILE A 86 -0.24 -16.59 -0.01
CA ILE A 86 -1.59 -16.65 -0.61
C ILE A 86 -2.64 -16.28 0.43
N SER A 87 -2.54 -16.83 1.65
CA SER A 87 -3.47 -16.50 2.74
C SER A 87 -3.42 -15.02 3.12
N LEU A 88 -2.21 -14.44 3.22
CA LEU A 88 -2.02 -13.01 3.48
C LEU A 88 -2.61 -12.15 2.36
N HIS A 89 -2.41 -12.52 1.10
CA HIS A 89 -3.01 -11.82 -0.04
C HIS A 89 -4.55 -11.85 0.02
N SER A 90 -5.16 -13.01 0.29
CA SER A 90 -6.62 -13.12 0.41
C SER A 90 -7.17 -12.24 1.54
N ALA A 91 -6.52 -12.26 2.71
CA ALA A 91 -6.93 -11.44 3.86
C ALA A 91 -6.78 -9.94 3.58
N LEU A 92 -5.64 -9.51 3.03
CA LEU A 92 -5.40 -8.12 2.65
C LEU A 92 -6.39 -7.62 1.59
N SER A 93 -6.71 -8.44 0.60
CA SER A 93 -7.66 -8.08 -0.47
C SER A 93 -9.08 -7.92 0.06
N ALA A 94 -9.50 -8.79 0.98
CA ALA A 94 -10.79 -8.65 1.65
C ALA A 94 -10.85 -7.41 2.55
N LEU A 95 -9.78 -7.09 3.29
CA LEU A 95 -9.68 -5.87 4.09
C LEU A 95 -9.71 -4.61 3.20
N HIS A 96 -8.96 -4.60 2.11
CA HIS A 96 -8.94 -3.50 1.13
C HIS A 96 -10.36 -3.22 0.62
N LEU A 97 -11.09 -4.26 0.20
CA LEU A 97 -12.47 -4.11 -0.27
C LEU A 97 -13.39 -3.55 0.82
N SER A 98 -13.32 -4.10 2.04
CA SER A 98 -14.10 -3.62 3.18
C SER A 98 -13.84 -2.15 3.52
N ILE A 99 -12.59 -1.69 3.41
CA ILE A 99 -12.24 -0.27 3.60
C ILE A 99 -12.82 0.59 2.48
N LYS A 100 -12.74 0.15 1.21
CA LYS A 100 -13.32 0.90 0.08
C LYS A 100 -14.84 1.03 0.19
N GLU A 101 -15.53 -0.03 0.61
CA GLU A 101 -16.97 -0.01 0.85
C GLU A 101 -17.34 0.98 1.95
N TYR A 102 -16.56 1.02 3.03
CA TYR A 102 -16.74 2.00 4.12
C TYR A 102 -16.53 3.45 3.65
N ILE A 103 -15.46 3.72 2.89
CA ILE A 103 -15.21 5.06 2.32
C ILE A 103 -16.37 5.49 1.41
N SER A 104 -16.93 4.56 0.63
CA SER A 104 -18.02 4.86 -0.31
C SER A 104 -19.37 5.01 0.39
N GLY A 105 -19.57 4.34 1.53
CA GLY A 105 -20.81 4.36 2.30
C GLY A 105 -20.94 5.52 3.28
N THR A 106 -19.83 6.18 3.64
CA THR A 106 -19.84 7.31 4.57
C THR A 106 -20.12 8.64 3.85
N THR A 107 -20.95 9.49 4.44
CA THR A 107 -21.25 10.84 3.94
C THR A 107 -20.42 11.93 4.62
N SER A 108 -19.71 11.59 5.70
CA SER A 108 -18.86 12.52 6.46
C SER A 108 -17.46 12.57 5.87
N SER A 109 -16.94 13.79 5.66
CA SER A 109 -15.57 14.02 5.18
C SER A 109 -14.52 13.41 6.09
N ASP A 110 -14.71 13.52 7.40
CA ASP A 110 -13.68 13.15 8.38
C ASP A 110 -13.55 11.62 8.47
N PHE A 111 -14.67 10.91 8.45
CA PHE A 111 -14.68 9.44 8.37
C PHE A 111 -14.11 8.93 7.03
N SER A 112 -14.33 9.67 5.94
CA SER A 112 -13.73 9.36 4.63
C SER A 112 -12.20 9.46 4.71
N ILE A 113 -11.65 10.50 5.34
CA ILE A 113 -10.19 10.68 5.53
C ILE A 113 -9.59 9.53 6.34
N SER A 114 -10.19 9.17 7.49
CA SER A 114 -9.71 8.05 8.31
C SER A 114 -9.76 6.71 7.56
N GLY A 115 -10.79 6.50 6.74
CA GLY A 115 -10.87 5.37 5.82
C GLY A 115 -9.73 5.37 4.80
N ILE A 116 -9.41 6.51 4.20
CA ILE A 116 -8.32 6.63 3.21
C ILE A 116 -6.94 6.38 3.83
N ILE A 117 -6.70 6.85 5.06
CA ILE A 117 -5.46 6.56 5.80
C ILE A 117 -5.35 5.04 6.05
N SER A 118 -6.45 4.41 6.47
CA SER A 118 -6.51 2.95 6.66
C SER A 118 -6.24 2.19 5.36
N LEU A 119 -6.81 2.66 4.24
CA LEU A 119 -6.59 2.09 2.92
C LEU A 119 -5.11 2.21 2.49
N SER A 120 -4.46 3.33 2.78
CA SER A 120 -3.04 3.56 2.48
C SER A 120 -2.12 2.63 3.26
N LEU A 121 -2.45 2.35 4.54
CA LEU A 121 -1.73 1.36 5.35
C LEU A 121 -1.93 -0.06 4.79
N CYS A 122 -3.16 -0.42 4.43
CA CYS A 122 -3.45 -1.71 3.80
C CYS A 122 -2.70 -1.88 2.46
N CYS A 123 -2.68 -0.82 1.63
CA CYS A 123 -1.91 -0.79 0.38
C CYS A 123 -0.40 -0.92 0.62
N SER A 124 0.14 -0.32 1.69
CA SER A 124 1.55 -0.50 2.07
C SER A 124 1.87 -1.96 2.38
N ALA A 125 0.99 -2.65 3.12
CA ALA A 125 1.14 -4.08 3.40
C ALA A 125 1.04 -4.94 2.13
N GLN A 126 0.09 -4.63 1.25
CA GLN A 126 -0.06 -5.28 -0.05
C GLN A 126 1.18 -5.10 -0.93
N LEU A 127 1.66 -3.87 -1.12
CA LEU A 127 2.85 -3.58 -1.92
C LEU A 127 4.09 -4.26 -1.35
N LEU A 128 4.23 -4.33 -0.02
CA LEU A 128 5.34 -5.04 0.62
C LEU A 128 5.29 -6.55 0.32
N LEU A 129 4.09 -7.15 0.42
CA LEU A 129 3.88 -8.57 0.07
C LEU A 129 4.16 -8.82 -1.41
N TYR A 130 3.57 -8.01 -2.29
CA TYR A 130 3.66 -8.19 -3.74
C TYR A 130 5.08 -7.99 -4.25
N ASN A 131 5.83 -7.03 -3.70
CA ASN A 131 7.24 -6.85 -4.06
C ASN A 131 8.11 -8.08 -3.78
N MET A 132 7.77 -8.89 -2.77
CA MET A 132 8.50 -10.13 -2.51
C MET A 132 8.26 -11.21 -3.56
N TYR A 133 7.16 -11.14 -4.33
CA TYR A 133 6.73 -12.21 -5.22
C TYR A 133 6.48 -11.76 -6.67
N GLY A 134 6.56 -10.45 -6.96
CA GLY A 134 6.41 -9.90 -8.32
C GLY A 134 7.57 -10.25 -9.24
N CYS A 135 8.78 -10.38 -8.69
CA CYS A 135 9.98 -10.82 -9.40
C CYS A 135 10.43 -12.18 -8.86
N ASN A 136 10.10 -13.27 -9.55
CA ASN A 136 10.65 -14.58 -9.23
C ASN A 136 12.03 -14.73 -9.91
N GLU A 137 13.10 -14.76 -9.12
CA GLU A 137 14.36 -15.36 -9.58
C GLU A 137 14.17 -16.87 -9.65
N PRO A 138 14.60 -17.54 -10.75
CA PRO A 138 14.36 -18.96 -10.92
C PRO A 138 15.09 -19.75 -9.83
N LEU A 139 14.33 -20.23 -8.84
CA LEU A 139 14.85 -21.14 -7.84
C LEU A 139 15.09 -22.50 -8.51
N VAL A 140 16.36 -22.88 -8.53
CA VAL A 140 16.88 -24.09 -9.15
C VAL A 140 16.37 -25.29 -8.35
N LEU A 141 15.45 -26.06 -8.95
CA LEU A 141 14.87 -27.36 -8.50
C LEU A 141 13.59 -27.25 -7.65
N ILE A 142 12.42 -27.27 -8.30
CA ILE A 142 11.12 -27.21 -7.61
C ILE A 142 10.06 -28.13 -8.25
N GLU A 143 9.26 -28.80 -7.39
CA GLU A 143 8.10 -29.64 -7.75
C GLU A 143 6.98 -28.88 -8.48
N GLN A 144 6.24 -29.56 -9.35
CA GLN A 144 5.24 -28.98 -10.25
C GLN A 144 4.10 -28.21 -9.55
N SER A 145 3.67 -28.64 -8.36
CA SER A 145 2.65 -27.94 -7.56
C SER A 145 3.13 -26.58 -7.06
N ARG A 146 4.40 -26.49 -6.68
CA ARG A 146 5.01 -25.26 -6.19
C ARG A 146 5.24 -24.27 -7.34
N ILE A 147 5.52 -24.75 -8.56
CA ILE A 147 5.57 -23.89 -9.77
C ILE A 147 4.22 -23.20 -10.03
N ALA A 148 3.10 -23.91 -9.86
CA ALA A 148 1.77 -23.35 -10.07
C ALA A 148 1.46 -22.25 -9.05
N MET A 149 1.70 -22.50 -7.76
CA MET A 149 1.51 -21.50 -6.69
C MET A 149 2.45 -20.29 -6.84
N GLU A 150 3.70 -20.50 -7.26
CA GLU A 150 4.65 -19.40 -7.54
C GLU A 150 4.19 -18.53 -8.70
N THR A 151 3.68 -19.15 -9.77
CA THR A 151 3.13 -18.43 -10.93
C THR A 151 1.87 -17.66 -10.56
N GLU A 152 0.97 -18.27 -9.79
CA GLU A 152 -0.23 -17.62 -9.28
C GLU A 152 0.14 -16.41 -8.41
N MET A 153 1.02 -16.60 -7.42
CA MET A 153 1.43 -15.54 -6.51
C MET A 153 2.13 -14.39 -7.25
N GLN A 154 2.92 -14.70 -8.28
CA GLN A 154 3.53 -13.68 -9.13
C GLN A 154 2.49 -12.91 -9.93
N SER A 155 1.52 -13.61 -10.54
CA SER A 155 0.44 -12.99 -11.31
C SER A 155 -0.38 -12.03 -10.45
N VAL A 156 -0.80 -12.45 -9.25
CA VAL A 156 -1.57 -11.57 -8.34
C VAL A 156 -0.73 -10.41 -7.82
N SER A 157 0.58 -10.62 -7.61
CA SER A 157 1.49 -9.56 -7.17
C SER A 157 1.65 -8.46 -8.22
N LEU A 158 1.93 -8.83 -9.47
CA LEU A 158 2.07 -7.87 -10.57
C LEU A 158 0.77 -7.11 -10.83
N HIS A 159 -0.36 -7.81 -10.87
CA HIS A 159 -1.67 -7.17 -11.03
C HIS A 159 -1.99 -6.24 -9.85
N GLY A 160 -1.70 -6.66 -8.62
CA GLY A 160 -1.91 -5.88 -7.41
C GLY A 160 -1.06 -4.61 -7.37
N ILE A 161 0.23 -4.70 -7.69
CA ILE A 161 1.13 -3.54 -7.79
C ILE A 161 0.59 -2.55 -8.83
N LYS A 162 0.20 -3.05 -10.01
CA LYS A 162 -0.33 -2.21 -11.09
C LYS A 162 -1.61 -1.50 -10.66
N SER A 163 -2.59 -2.21 -10.09
CA SER A 163 -3.85 -1.61 -9.65
C SER A 163 -3.66 -0.58 -8.53
N ILE A 164 -2.80 -0.86 -7.55
CA ILE A 164 -2.53 0.11 -6.47
C ILE A 164 -1.84 1.36 -7.02
N SER A 165 -0.86 1.17 -7.90
CA SER A 165 -0.03 2.26 -8.43
C SER A 165 -0.78 3.15 -9.43
N PHE A 166 -1.67 2.55 -10.24
CA PHE A 166 -2.41 3.27 -11.28
C PHE A 166 -3.75 3.82 -10.78
N ASP A 167 -4.51 3.04 -10.01
CA ASP A 167 -5.88 3.40 -9.65
C ASP A 167 -5.96 4.02 -8.26
N VAL A 168 -5.46 3.30 -7.24
CA VAL A 168 -5.77 3.59 -5.84
C VAL A 168 -4.97 4.78 -5.32
N MET A 169 -3.63 4.72 -5.41
CA MET A 169 -2.79 5.75 -4.81
C MET A 169 -2.86 7.11 -5.51
N PRO A 170 -2.98 7.22 -6.84
CA PRO A 170 -3.24 8.50 -7.48
C PRO A 170 -4.57 9.12 -7.06
N ALA A 171 -5.63 8.32 -6.85
CA ALA A 171 -6.88 8.82 -6.31
C ALA A 171 -6.73 9.36 -4.88
N ILE A 172 -5.96 8.67 -4.03
CA ILE A 172 -5.63 9.13 -2.68
C ILE A 172 -4.79 10.41 -2.72
N ALA A 173 -3.79 10.48 -3.59
CA ALA A 173 -2.96 11.66 -3.77
C ALA A 173 -3.77 12.89 -4.22
N ARG A 174 -4.78 12.71 -5.07
CA ARG A 174 -5.68 13.80 -5.48
C ARG A 174 -6.66 14.24 -4.37
N ALA A 175 -6.85 13.44 -3.33
CA ALA A 175 -7.64 13.83 -2.16
C ALA A 175 -6.90 14.82 -1.24
N ASN A 176 -5.59 15.06 -1.46
CA ASN A 176 -4.76 16.03 -0.75
C ASN A 176 -4.85 15.89 0.78
N ILE A 177 -4.49 14.70 1.26
CA ILE A 177 -4.62 14.31 2.66
C ILE A 177 -3.30 14.54 3.37
N GLU A 178 -3.30 15.52 4.27
CA GLU A 178 -2.11 15.90 5.02
C GLU A 178 -1.82 14.94 6.19
N CYS A 179 -1.44 13.70 5.88
CA CYS A 179 -1.13 12.69 6.88
C CYS A 179 0.25 12.06 6.63
N PRO A 180 1.17 12.02 7.63
CA PRO A 180 2.48 11.39 7.43
C PRO A 180 2.36 9.88 7.19
N LEU A 181 1.27 9.23 7.62
CA LEU A 181 1.08 7.79 7.48
C LEU A 181 0.92 7.32 6.03
N ILE A 182 0.48 8.19 5.11
CA ILE A 182 0.32 7.82 3.69
C ILE A 182 1.64 7.95 2.91
N THR A 183 2.64 8.65 3.47
CA THR A 183 3.88 9.01 2.74
C THR A 183 4.72 7.81 2.34
N GLN A 184 4.74 6.76 3.16
CA GLN A 184 5.44 5.52 2.81
C GLN A 184 4.80 4.85 1.58
N CYS A 185 3.47 4.78 1.53
CA CYS A 185 2.76 4.20 0.39
C CYS A 185 2.97 5.02 -0.88
N LEU A 186 2.95 6.36 -0.78
CA LEU A 186 3.25 7.26 -1.89
C LEU A 186 4.68 7.06 -2.42
N TYR A 187 5.66 6.92 -1.52
CA TYR A 187 7.04 6.64 -1.90
C TYR A 187 7.17 5.31 -2.65
N HIS A 188 6.57 4.23 -2.13
CA HIS A 188 6.60 2.93 -2.80
C HIS A 188 5.93 2.98 -4.17
N VAL A 189 4.74 3.59 -4.29
CA VAL A 189 4.08 3.73 -5.59
C VAL A 189 4.91 4.56 -6.56
N ALA A 190 5.57 5.63 -6.10
CA ALA A 190 6.47 6.39 -6.97
C ALA A 190 7.63 5.52 -7.52
N THR A 191 8.16 4.59 -6.72
CA THR A 191 9.19 3.65 -7.21
C THR A 191 8.63 2.64 -8.21
N GLU A 192 7.41 2.13 -7.99
CA GLU A 192 6.76 1.18 -8.91
C GLU A 192 6.37 1.85 -10.23
N CYS A 193 5.77 3.04 -10.19
CA CYS A 193 5.47 3.82 -11.39
C CYS A 193 6.73 4.10 -12.20
N ALA A 194 7.84 4.46 -11.53
CA ALA A 194 9.11 4.67 -12.21
C ALA A 194 9.66 3.41 -12.89
N TRP A 195 9.46 2.24 -12.28
CA TRP A 195 9.82 0.96 -12.89
C TRP A 195 9.01 0.71 -14.16
N PHE A 196 7.68 0.80 -14.12
CA PHE A 196 6.83 0.64 -15.31
C PHE A 196 7.10 1.69 -16.40
N VAL A 197 7.37 2.93 -16.02
CA VAL A 197 7.73 4.00 -16.95
C VAL A 197 9.00 3.67 -17.74
N ARG A 198 10.00 3.10 -17.06
CA ARG A 198 11.29 2.76 -17.66
C ARG A 198 11.22 1.53 -18.54
N GLU A 199 10.48 0.51 -18.11
CA GLU A 199 10.42 -0.79 -18.80
C GLU A 199 9.31 -0.84 -19.87
N ASP A 200 8.10 -0.39 -19.55
CA ASP A 200 6.90 -0.57 -20.39
C ASP A 200 6.44 0.71 -21.08
N HIS A 201 7.02 1.88 -20.75
CA HIS A 201 6.64 3.19 -21.27
C HIS A 201 5.14 3.50 -21.19
N GLU A 202 4.47 2.99 -20.15
CA GLU A 202 3.02 3.10 -20.00
C GLU A 202 2.60 4.54 -19.63
N PRO A 203 1.87 5.28 -20.49
CA PRO A 203 1.57 6.71 -20.27
C PRO A 203 0.80 6.97 -18.98
N GLN A 204 -0.05 6.02 -18.61
CA GLN A 204 -0.84 6.03 -17.38
C GLN A 204 0.02 6.09 -16.12
N MET A 205 1.19 5.43 -16.13
CA MET A 205 2.11 5.40 -15.00
C MET A 205 2.87 6.72 -14.83
N TYR A 206 3.06 7.50 -15.91
CA TYR A 206 3.61 8.86 -15.81
C TYR A 206 2.66 9.78 -15.05
N SER A 207 1.38 9.81 -15.43
CA SER A 207 0.38 10.64 -14.75
C SER A 207 0.21 10.22 -13.29
N ALA A 208 0.19 8.92 -13.01
CA ALA A 208 0.17 8.40 -11.64
C ALA A 208 1.40 8.87 -10.83
N LEU A 209 2.60 8.80 -11.42
CA LEU A 209 3.85 9.25 -10.81
C LEU A 209 3.81 10.75 -10.48
N GLU A 210 3.31 11.59 -11.37
CA GLU A 210 3.15 13.01 -11.13
C GLU A 210 2.22 13.31 -9.95
N ASP A 211 1.08 12.62 -9.88
CA ASP A 211 0.12 12.78 -8.80
C ASP A 211 0.73 12.44 -7.44
N VAL A 212 1.40 11.28 -7.32
CA VAL A 212 2.00 10.85 -6.03
C VAL A 212 3.21 11.68 -5.63
N VAL A 213 4.03 12.14 -6.58
CA VAL A 213 5.17 13.02 -6.29
C VAL A 213 4.70 14.42 -5.88
N ARG A 214 3.64 14.94 -6.51
CA ARG A 214 3.02 16.20 -6.10
C ARG A 214 2.53 16.12 -4.66
N GLU A 215 1.85 15.04 -4.29
CA GLU A 215 1.36 14.85 -2.92
C GLU A 215 2.50 14.70 -1.91
N LEU A 216 3.58 13.99 -2.26
CA LEU A 216 4.78 13.92 -1.41
C LEU A 216 5.42 15.29 -1.20
N LYS A 217 5.47 16.14 -2.23
CA LYS A 217 5.98 17.52 -2.11
C LYS A 217 5.11 18.36 -1.18
N SER A 218 3.79 18.30 -1.36
CA SER A 218 2.81 18.98 -0.50
C SER A 218 2.96 18.55 0.97
N THR A 219 2.99 17.23 1.20
CA THR A 219 3.16 16.67 2.55
C THR A 219 4.53 17.04 3.17
N GLY A 220 5.56 17.17 2.34
CA GLY A 220 6.92 17.58 2.72
C GLY A 220 7.03 18.98 3.30
N GLU A 221 6.05 19.86 3.06
CA GLU A 221 5.99 21.19 3.68
C GLU A 221 5.81 21.10 5.21
N LYS A 222 5.13 20.05 5.68
CA LYS A 222 4.77 19.85 7.10
C LYS A 222 5.55 18.70 7.73
N TRP A 223 5.84 17.65 6.97
CA TRP A 223 6.41 16.41 7.48
C TRP A 223 7.73 16.07 6.82
N ARG A 224 8.82 16.16 7.61
CA ARG A 224 10.18 15.89 7.14
C ARG A 224 10.35 14.52 6.49
N ILE A 225 9.61 13.50 6.92
CA ILE A 225 9.71 12.14 6.34
C ILE A 225 9.42 12.13 4.83
N ALA A 226 8.48 12.96 4.36
CA ALA A 226 8.19 13.07 2.93
C ALA A 226 9.37 13.70 2.15
N MET A 227 10.10 14.64 2.77
CA MET A 227 11.32 15.21 2.19
C MET A 227 12.45 14.17 2.09
N GLU A 228 12.60 13.29 3.08
CA GLU A 228 13.57 12.18 3.02
C GLU A 228 13.20 11.21 1.89
N TYR A 229 11.92 10.89 1.70
CA TYR A 229 11.46 10.07 0.56
C TYR A 229 11.71 10.75 -0.79
N LEU A 230 11.46 12.05 -0.92
CA LEU A 230 11.77 12.81 -2.14
C LEU A 230 13.27 12.80 -2.46
N ALA A 231 14.13 12.90 -1.44
CA ALA A 231 15.59 12.82 -1.63
C ALA A 231 16.01 11.44 -2.17
N LEU A 232 15.39 10.36 -1.71
CA LEU A 232 15.63 9.01 -2.25
C LEU A 232 15.16 8.86 -3.70
N LEU A 233 13.96 9.38 -4.02
CA LEU A 233 13.44 9.38 -5.39
C LEU A 233 14.36 10.18 -6.32
N GLN A 234 14.90 11.30 -5.86
CA GLN A 234 15.89 12.08 -6.61
C GLN A 234 17.18 11.28 -6.84
N GLN A 235 17.70 10.64 -5.80
CA GLN A 235 18.91 9.80 -5.89
C GLN A 235 18.72 8.62 -6.84
N ALA A 236 17.52 8.05 -6.88
CA ALA A 236 17.15 6.96 -7.78
C ALA A 236 16.84 7.43 -9.23
N GLY A 237 16.93 8.73 -9.52
CA GLY A 237 16.61 9.30 -10.84
C GLY A 237 15.13 9.16 -11.21
N VAL A 238 14.23 9.07 -10.23
CA VAL A 238 12.78 8.98 -10.47
C VAL A 238 12.23 10.35 -10.79
N LEU A 239 12.66 11.39 -10.08
CA LEU A 239 12.15 12.76 -10.29
C LEU A 239 12.51 13.32 -11.67
N SER A 240 13.55 12.81 -12.34
CA SER A 240 13.86 13.22 -13.71
C SER A 240 12.86 12.69 -14.75
N LEU A 241 12.08 11.65 -14.42
CA LEU A 241 11.10 11.07 -15.36
C LEU A 241 9.90 11.99 -15.60
N ILE A 242 9.60 12.87 -14.63
CA ILE A 242 8.47 13.82 -14.70
C ILE A 242 8.89 15.23 -15.14
N THR A 243 10.20 15.55 -15.15
CA THR A 243 10.68 16.89 -15.53
C THR A 243 10.92 17.05 -17.03
N VAL A 244 10.97 15.94 -17.80
CA VAL A 244 11.31 15.98 -19.24
C VAL A 244 10.21 16.63 -20.09
N ASP A 245 8.94 16.57 -19.66
CA ASP A 245 7.82 17.14 -20.44
C ASP A 245 7.65 18.66 -20.30
N THR A 246 8.29 19.30 -19.31
CA THR A 246 8.17 20.76 -19.14
C THR A 246 9.06 21.53 -20.13
N ASP A 247 10.19 20.96 -20.54
CA ASP A 247 11.13 21.63 -21.45
C ASP A 247 10.69 21.52 -22.93
N ALA A 248 10.03 20.43 -23.34
CA ALA A 248 9.58 20.25 -24.72
C ALA A 248 8.45 21.22 -25.14
N SER A 249 7.64 21.69 -24.19
CA SER A 249 6.55 22.66 -24.44
C SER A 249 7.02 24.11 -24.52
N SER A 250 8.29 24.40 -24.17
CA SER A 250 8.84 25.77 -24.14
C SER A 250 9.52 26.22 -25.45
N THR A 251 9.68 25.32 -26.44
CA THR A 251 10.42 25.60 -27.69
C THR A 251 9.60 26.07 -28.89
N LEU A 252 8.33 26.41 -28.74
CA LEU A 252 7.57 27.08 -29.82
C LEU A 252 7.71 28.60 -29.72
N THR A 253 8.86 29.12 -30.17
CA THR A 253 9.01 30.55 -30.48
C THR A 253 8.19 30.94 -31.72
N PRO A 254 7.56 32.13 -31.75
CA PRO A 254 6.78 32.59 -32.89
C PRO A 254 7.71 33.02 -34.03
N SER A 255 7.52 32.44 -35.22
CA SER A 255 8.13 32.95 -36.45
C SER A 255 7.51 34.29 -36.79
N SER A 256 8.30 35.36 -36.68
CA SER A 256 8.00 36.65 -37.30
C SER A 256 8.27 36.54 -38.80
N GLY A 257 7.27 36.89 -39.60
CA GLY A 257 7.30 37.01 -41.06
C GLY A 257 6.01 37.61 -41.56
#